data_AF-A0A7X7H2M9-F1
#
_entry.id   AF-A0A7X7H2M9-F1
#
_cell.length_a   1.000
_cell.length_b   1.000
_cell.length_c   1.000
_cell.angle_alpha   90.00
_cell.angle_beta   90.00
_cell.angle_gamma   90.00
#
_symmetry.space_group_name_H-M   'P 1'
#
loop_
_entity.id
_entity.type
_entity.pdbx_description
1 polymer ?
#
loop_
_entity_poly.entity_id
_entity_poly.type
_entity_poly.pdbx_seq_one_letter_code
_entity_poly.pdbx_strand_id
1 'polypeptide(L)'
;INFAITHFLNSMGTGNLVLLTTILAGMMSIDMGGPFNKAAYVFASGAFANDPHSTTAAILMAAVMVGGMVPPFATAIGTTFFKNKYTQEERRAGVSNWVLGFSFITEGAIPFAAADPGRVIPSCIIGSAVGGALVGLWHVGVPAPHGGLWVSPLAGNIGGPSHILFYFLATIIGSIVAGLIMSFWKKNIKEDPNE
;
A
#
# COMPACT_ATOMS: atom_id res chain seq x y z
N ILE A 1 19.06 -21.21 -3.51
CA ILE A 1 17.82 -21.26 -4.30
C ILE A 1 16.91 -22.31 -3.67
N ASN A 2 15.75 -21.91 -3.14
CA ASN A 2 14.76 -22.85 -2.58
C ASN A 2 13.78 -23.31 -3.67
N PHE A 3 14.11 -24.42 -4.34
CA PHE A 3 13.37 -24.93 -5.50
C PHE A 3 11.89 -25.23 -5.21
N ALA A 4 11.55 -25.69 -4.00
CA ALA A 4 10.17 -26.01 -3.63
C ALA A 4 9.29 -24.75 -3.58
N ILE A 5 9.80 -23.67 -2.96
CA ILE A 5 9.07 -22.40 -2.87
C ILE A 5 8.95 -21.76 -4.25
N THR A 6 10.02 -21.74 -5.04
CA THR A 6 9.98 -21.19 -6.41
C THR A 6 8.96 -21.93 -7.27
N HIS A 7 8.94 -23.26 -7.21
CA HIS A 7 7.97 -24.06 -7.98
C HIS A 7 6.53 -23.82 -7.50
N PHE A 8 6.32 -23.72 -6.19
CA PHE A 8 5.00 -23.42 -5.63
C PHE A 8 4.48 -22.05 -6.12
N LEU A 9 5.29 -20.99 -6.01
CA LEU A 9 4.89 -19.65 -6.43
C LEU A 9 4.64 -19.56 -7.95
N ASN A 10 5.49 -20.20 -8.75
CA ASN A 10 5.35 -20.19 -10.21
C ASN A 10 4.21 -21.10 -10.72
N SER A 11 3.70 -22.03 -9.91
CA SER A 11 2.53 -22.87 -10.25
C SER A 11 1.19 -22.27 -9.82
N MET A 12 1.19 -21.09 -9.19
CA MET A 12 -0.04 -20.43 -8.78
C MET A 12 -0.85 -19.94 -9.98
N GLY A 13 -2.14 -20.34 -10.03
CA GLY A 13 -3.11 -19.69 -10.90
C GLY A 13 -3.49 -18.28 -10.42
N THR A 14 -4.11 -17.49 -11.30
CA THR A 14 -4.47 -16.08 -11.03
C THR A 14 -5.31 -15.88 -9.77
N GLY A 15 -6.25 -16.79 -9.47
CA GLY A 15 -7.07 -16.68 -8.25
C GLY A 15 -6.25 -16.71 -6.95
N ASN A 16 -5.27 -17.61 -6.87
CA ASN A 16 -4.36 -17.70 -5.72
C ASN A 16 -3.43 -16.49 -5.66
N LEU A 17 -3.03 -15.97 -6.82
CA LEU A 17 -2.18 -14.78 -6.90
C LEU A 17 -2.89 -13.56 -6.34
N VAL A 18 -4.12 -13.31 -6.78
CA VAL A 18 -4.98 -12.22 -6.26
C VAL A 18 -5.15 -12.34 -4.75
N LEU A 19 -5.43 -13.53 -4.24
CA LEU A 19 -5.58 -13.73 -2.79
C LEU A 19 -4.28 -13.41 -2.03
N LEU A 20 -3.15 -13.92 -2.52
CA LEU A 20 -1.85 -13.71 -1.86
C LEU A 20 -1.43 -12.23 -1.89
N THR A 21 -1.59 -11.54 -3.01
CA THR A 21 -1.26 -10.10 -3.11
C THR A 21 -2.17 -9.24 -2.25
N THR A 22 -3.46 -9.61 -2.15
CA THR A 22 -4.43 -8.95 -1.25
C THR A 22 -3.97 -9.02 0.21
N ILE A 23 -3.61 -10.23 0.66
CA ILE A 23 -3.16 -10.46 2.04
C ILE A 23 -1.86 -9.70 2.31
N LEU A 24 -0.86 -9.83 1.45
CA LEU A 24 0.44 -9.17 1.61
C LEU A 24 0.31 -7.65 1.63
N ALA A 25 -0.45 -7.07 0.71
CA ALA A 25 -0.66 -5.63 0.69
C ALA A 25 -1.42 -5.16 1.95
N GLY A 26 -2.44 -5.89 2.39
CA GLY A 26 -3.14 -5.61 3.65
C GLY A 26 -2.18 -5.61 4.85
N MET A 27 -1.31 -6.63 4.96
CA MET A 27 -0.31 -6.75 6.03
C MET A 27 0.63 -5.55 6.12
N MET A 28 1.00 -4.94 5.00
CA MET A 28 1.84 -3.74 4.96
C MET A 28 1.25 -2.55 5.72
N SER A 29 -0.06 -2.52 5.94
CA SER A 29 -0.74 -1.40 6.57
C SER A 29 -1.22 -1.68 8.00
N ILE A 30 -0.96 -2.86 8.56
CA ILE A 30 -1.44 -3.25 9.90
C ILE A 30 -0.83 -2.39 10.99
N ASP A 31 0.49 -2.15 10.92
CA ASP A 31 1.28 -1.52 11.97
C ASP A 31 2.23 -0.43 11.45
N MET A 32 2.00 0.02 10.21
CA MET A 32 2.60 1.22 9.61
C MET A 32 4.15 1.22 9.64
N GLY A 33 4.76 0.06 9.46
CA GLY A 33 6.22 -0.15 9.50
C GLY A 33 6.70 -1.09 10.61
N GLY A 34 5.77 -1.68 11.36
CA GLY A 34 6.04 -2.65 12.41
C GLY A 34 6.31 -4.08 11.92
N PRO A 35 6.22 -5.09 12.81
CA PRO A 35 6.53 -6.49 12.51
C PRO A 35 5.72 -7.10 11.36
N PHE A 36 4.42 -6.81 11.24
CA PHE A 36 3.57 -7.37 10.17
C PHE A 36 3.93 -6.81 8.80
N ASN A 37 4.15 -5.49 8.73
CA ASN A 37 4.64 -4.84 7.52
C ASN A 37 5.99 -5.42 7.09
N LYS A 38 6.95 -5.50 8.01
CA LYS A 38 8.28 -6.05 7.71
C LYS A 38 8.22 -7.53 7.31
N ALA A 39 7.37 -8.33 7.95
CA ALA A 39 7.20 -9.73 7.59
C ALA A 39 6.67 -9.90 6.16
N ALA A 40 5.67 -9.11 5.76
CA ALA A 40 5.16 -9.12 4.39
C ALA A 40 6.23 -8.69 3.38
N TYR A 41 6.97 -7.62 3.68
CA TYR A 41 8.05 -7.14 2.83
C TYR A 41 9.18 -8.17 2.66
N VAL A 42 9.61 -8.80 3.77
CA VAL A 42 10.63 -9.85 3.77
C VAL A 42 10.16 -11.08 2.99
N PHE A 43 8.88 -11.45 3.09
CA PHE A 43 8.31 -12.53 2.30
C PHE A 43 8.43 -12.26 0.79
N ALA A 44 7.95 -11.09 0.34
CA ALA A 44 7.99 -10.72 -1.08
C ALA A 44 9.43 -10.57 -1.60
N SER A 45 10.29 -9.89 -0.85
CA SER A 45 11.70 -9.69 -1.22
C SER A 45 12.49 -10.99 -1.16
N GLY A 46 12.17 -11.90 -0.23
CA GLY A 46 12.75 -13.23 -0.16
C GLY A 46 12.32 -14.12 -1.33
N ALA A 47 11.05 -14.04 -1.77
CA ALA A 47 10.60 -14.71 -2.98
C ALA A 47 11.35 -14.19 -4.22
N PHE A 48 11.51 -12.86 -4.33
CA PHE A 48 12.25 -12.24 -5.43
C PHE A 48 13.74 -12.55 -5.40
N ALA A 49 14.37 -12.60 -4.23
CA ALA A 49 15.78 -12.97 -4.09
C ALA A 49 16.03 -14.45 -4.46
N ASN A 50 15.04 -15.34 -4.27
CA ASN A 50 15.16 -16.74 -4.67
C ASN A 50 15.05 -16.94 -6.18
N ASP A 51 14.22 -16.15 -6.86
CA ASP A 51 14.06 -16.17 -8.32
C ASP A 51 13.75 -14.75 -8.86
N PRO A 52 14.79 -13.95 -9.17
CA PRO A 52 14.63 -12.58 -9.66
C PRO A 52 13.96 -12.48 -11.05
N HIS A 53 13.88 -13.60 -11.77
CA HIS A 53 13.24 -13.68 -13.08
C HIS A 53 11.78 -14.13 -12.99
N SER A 54 11.30 -14.53 -11.80
CA SER A 54 9.90 -14.91 -11.58
C SER A 54 8.98 -13.70 -11.72
N THR A 55 8.05 -13.79 -12.67
CA THR A 55 6.93 -12.84 -12.80
C THR A 55 6.09 -12.81 -11.52
N THR A 56 5.81 -13.98 -10.92
CA THR A 56 5.08 -14.06 -9.66
C THR A 56 5.80 -13.29 -8.56
N ALA A 57 7.11 -13.50 -8.38
CA ALA A 57 7.86 -12.81 -7.34
C ALA A 57 7.86 -11.27 -7.53
N ALA A 58 7.96 -10.80 -8.78
CA ALA A 58 7.85 -9.38 -9.08
C ALA A 58 6.44 -8.82 -8.79
N ILE A 59 5.38 -9.61 -8.98
CA ILE A 59 4.00 -9.23 -8.63
C ILE A 59 3.83 -9.13 -7.11
N LEU A 60 4.41 -10.06 -6.35
CA LEU A 60 4.39 -9.98 -4.88
C LEU A 60 5.12 -8.72 -4.39
N MET A 61 6.25 -8.36 -5.03
CA MET A 61 6.96 -7.12 -4.74
C MET A 61 6.11 -5.88 -5.01
N ALA A 62 5.45 -5.81 -6.16
CA ALA A 62 4.54 -4.70 -6.47
C ALA A 62 3.41 -4.59 -5.43
N ALA A 63 2.85 -5.71 -4.99
CA ALA A 63 1.74 -5.73 -4.04
C ALA A 63 2.14 -5.16 -2.67
N VAL A 64 3.30 -5.55 -2.14
CA VAL A 64 3.78 -4.98 -0.86
C VAL A 64 4.11 -3.50 -0.99
N MET A 65 4.63 -3.06 -2.14
CA MET A 65 4.88 -1.63 -2.38
C MET A 65 3.60 -0.81 -2.39
N VAL A 66 2.59 -1.25 -3.16
CA VAL A 66 1.28 -0.61 -3.17
C VAL A 66 0.70 -0.56 -1.75
N GLY A 67 0.75 -1.69 -1.03
CA GLY A 67 0.22 -1.79 0.33
C GLY A 67 0.83 -0.80 1.32
N GLY A 68 2.14 -0.54 1.24
CA GLY A 68 2.82 0.41 2.13
C GLY A 68 2.71 1.89 1.71
N MET A 69 2.39 2.19 0.45
CA MET A 69 2.11 3.57 0.01
C MET A 69 0.71 4.04 0.39
N VAL A 70 -0.25 3.13 0.53
CA VAL A 70 -1.66 3.47 0.78
C VAL A 70 -1.89 4.26 2.08
N PRO A 71 -1.34 3.89 3.26
CA PRO A 71 -1.63 4.60 4.51
C PRO A 71 -1.27 6.12 4.51
N PRO A 72 -0.06 6.55 4.10
CA PRO A 72 0.26 7.97 4.01
C PRO A 72 -0.61 8.68 2.94
N PHE A 73 -0.90 8.06 1.79
CA PHE A 73 -1.82 8.68 0.84
C PHE A 73 -3.26 8.78 1.37
N ALA A 74 -3.75 7.78 2.09
CA ALA A 74 -5.09 7.81 2.68
C ALA A 74 -5.24 8.98 3.67
N THR A 75 -4.25 9.17 4.54
CA THR A 75 -4.22 10.30 5.50
C THR A 75 -4.08 11.64 4.80
N ALA A 76 -3.26 11.74 3.74
CA ALA A 76 -3.14 12.93 2.92
C ALA A 76 -4.46 13.28 2.18
N ILE A 77 -5.14 12.28 1.60
CA ILE A 77 -6.45 12.43 0.95
C ILE A 77 -7.50 12.88 1.97
N GLY A 78 -7.60 12.20 3.11
CA GLY A 78 -8.58 12.53 4.15
C GLY A 78 -8.44 13.97 4.63
N THR A 79 -7.22 14.37 4.99
CA THR A 79 -6.92 15.73 5.47
C THR A 79 -7.10 16.80 4.40
N THR A 80 -6.85 16.50 3.12
CA THR A 80 -7.00 17.45 2.01
C THR A 80 -8.47 17.70 1.68
N PHE A 81 -9.27 16.65 1.58
CA PHE A 81 -10.65 16.72 1.06
C PHE A 81 -11.73 16.75 2.16
N PHE A 82 -11.45 16.26 3.36
CA PHE A 82 -12.41 16.18 4.47
C PHE A 82 -11.92 16.97 5.70
N LYS A 83 -11.42 18.18 5.47
CA LYS A 83 -10.75 19.04 6.47
C LYS A 83 -11.51 19.11 7.81
N ASN A 84 -12.83 19.25 7.79
CA ASN A 84 -13.71 19.34 8.98
C ASN A 84 -13.67 18.11 9.92
N LYS A 85 -13.02 17.02 9.51
CA LYS A 85 -12.85 15.79 10.30
C LYS A 85 -11.46 15.65 10.92
N TYR A 86 -10.54 16.55 10.59
CA TYR A 86 -9.14 16.50 11.00
C TYR A 86 -8.71 17.79 11.70
N THR A 87 -7.89 17.68 12.74
CA THR A 87 -7.36 18.82 13.50
C THR A 87 -6.40 19.65 12.65
N GLN A 88 -6.05 20.86 13.08
CA GLN A 88 -5.02 21.64 12.37
C GLN A 88 -3.69 20.88 12.27
N GLU A 89 -3.28 20.19 13.34
CA GLU A 89 -2.06 19.39 13.36
C GLU A 89 -2.13 18.21 12.39
N GLU A 90 -3.23 17.47 12.38
CA GLU A 90 -3.46 16.39 11.42
C GLU A 90 -3.43 16.92 9.98
N ARG A 91 -4.03 18.08 9.70
CA ARG A 91 -3.99 18.69 8.37
C ARG A 91 -2.56 19.07 7.95
N ARG A 92 -1.74 19.59 8.86
CA ARG A 92 -0.32 19.91 8.59
C ARG A 92 0.48 18.64 8.31
N ALA A 93 0.30 17.59 9.11
CA ALA A 93 0.93 16.28 8.89
C ALA A 93 0.48 15.61 7.58
N GLY A 94 -0.79 15.83 7.19
CA GLY A 94 -1.34 15.34 5.94
C GLY A 94 -0.61 15.85 4.69
N VAL A 95 -0.07 17.07 4.72
CA VAL A 95 0.71 17.64 3.61
C VAL A 95 2.00 16.86 3.39
N SER A 96 2.75 16.58 4.45
CA SER A 96 3.97 15.75 4.36
C SER A 96 3.68 14.33 3.90
N ASN A 97 2.51 13.80 4.23
CA ASN A 97 2.14 12.43 3.89
C ASN A 97 1.95 12.19 2.39
N TRP A 98 1.75 13.22 1.57
CA TRP A 98 1.86 13.08 0.11
C TRP A 98 3.26 12.59 -0.28
N VAL A 99 4.30 13.27 0.17
CA VAL A 99 5.71 12.95 -0.14
C VAL A 99 6.11 11.59 0.45
N LEU A 100 5.67 11.30 1.67
CA LEU A 100 5.92 10.02 2.32
C LEU A 100 5.25 8.86 1.56
N GLY A 101 4.03 9.07 1.04
CA GLY A 101 3.35 8.11 0.17
C GLY A 101 4.11 7.84 -1.12
N PHE A 102 4.57 8.88 -1.81
CA PHE A 102 5.43 8.73 -3.00
C PHE A 102 6.71 7.95 -2.71
N SER A 103 7.23 8.06 -1.49
CA SER A 103 8.48 7.46 -1.04
C SER A 103 8.31 6.10 -0.37
N PHE A 104 7.09 5.54 -0.31
CA PHE A 104 6.80 4.28 0.39
C PHE A 104 7.23 4.30 1.87
N ILE A 105 7.01 5.44 2.53
CA ILE A 105 7.23 5.60 3.96
C ILE A 105 5.87 5.54 4.64
N THR A 106 5.52 4.36 5.14
CA THR A 106 4.21 4.07 5.74
C THR A 106 4.05 4.76 7.11
N GLU A 107 5.16 5.07 7.77
CA GLU A 107 5.25 5.64 9.11
C GLU A 107 4.57 7.01 9.24
N GLY A 108 4.41 7.75 8.13
CA GLY A 108 3.66 9.01 8.11
C GLY A 108 2.22 8.90 8.63
N ALA A 109 1.64 7.69 8.60
CA ALA A 109 0.32 7.42 9.12
C ALA A 109 0.27 7.09 10.62
N ILE A 110 1.42 6.87 11.28
CA ILE A 110 1.48 6.50 12.72
C ILE A 110 0.75 7.52 13.60
N PRO A 111 0.95 8.86 13.45
CA PRO A 111 0.26 9.82 14.31
C PRO A 111 -1.27 9.72 14.19
N PHE A 112 -1.79 9.45 12.99
CA PHE A 112 -3.22 9.28 12.75
C PHE A 112 -3.74 7.97 13.36
N ALA A 113 -2.98 6.88 13.19
CA ALA A 113 -3.32 5.59 13.76
C ALA A 113 -3.25 5.59 15.30
N ALA A 114 -2.33 6.34 15.89
CA ALA A 114 -2.25 6.51 17.34
C ALA A 114 -3.45 7.30 17.89
N ALA A 115 -3.91 8.33 17.16
CA ALA A 115 -5.05 9.15 17.57
C ALA A 115 -6.41 8.44 17.40
N ASP A 116 -6.59 7.64 16.34
CA ASP A 116 -7.86 6.94 16.05
C ASP A 116 -7.60 5.54 15.44
N PRO A 117 -7.06 4.59 16.23
CA PRO A 117 -6.61 3.28 15.72
C PRO A 117 -7.75 2.47 15.13
N GLY A 118 -8.94 2.53 15.76
CA GLY A 118 -10.11 1.76 15.36
C GLY A 118 -10.67 2.14 13.99
N ARG A 119 -10.44 3.37 13.52
CA ARG A 119 -10.88 3.79 12.18
C ARG A 119 -9.75 3.80 11.18
N VAL A 120 -8.56 4.26 11.56
CA VAL A 120 -7.44 4.44 10.63
C VAL A 120 -6.89 3.09 10.18
N ILE A 121 -6.60 2.18 11.10
CA ILE A 121 -5.96 0.89 10.77
C ILE A 121 -6.86 0.04 9.86
N PRO A 122 -8.14 -0.22 10.17
CA PRO A 122 -8.99 -1.02 9.29
C PRO A 122 -9.22 -0.39 7.92
N SER A 123 -9.35 0.94 7.86
CA SER A 123 -9.51 1.64 6.58
C SER A 123 -8.29 1.47 5.68
N CYS A 124 -7.09 1.59 6.27
CA CYS A 124 -5.84 1.37 5.55
C CYS A 124 -5.71 -0.08 5.10
N ILE A 125 -6.00 -1.06 5.95
CA ILE A 125 -5.98 -2.49 5.60
C ILE A 125 -6.90 -2.77 4.40
N ILE A 126 -8.12 -2.25 4.41
CA ILE A 126 -9.07 -2.46 3.32
C ILE A 126 -8.55 -1.82 2.02
N GLY A 127 -8.09 -0.57 2.05
CA GLY A 127 -7.57 0.09 0.85
C GLY A 127 -6.30 -0.56 0.31
N SER A 128 -5.37 -0.96 1.19
CA SER A 128 -4.16 -1.67 0.80
C SER A 128 -4.49 -3.04 0.21
N ALA A 129 -5.42 -3.78 0.81
CA ALA A 129 -5.91 -5.05 0.29
C ALA A 129 -6.53 -4.89 -1.12
N VAL A 130 -7.34 -3.85 -1.35
CA VAL A 130 -7.88 -3.54 -2.68
C VAL A 130 -6.77 -3.25 -3.68
N GLY A 131 -5.78 -2.42 -3.32
CA GLY A 131 -4.62 -2.16 -4.16
C GLY A 131 -3.84 -3.43 -4.52
N GLY A 132 -3.58 -4.30 -3.53
CA GLY A 132 -2.94 -5.60 -3.73
C GLY A 132 -3.74 -6.55 -4.61
N ALA A 133 -5.07 -6.59 -4.44
CA ALA A 133 -5.95 -7.39 -5.29
C ALA A 133 -5.85 -6.98 -6.77
N LEU A 134 -5.86 -5.67 -7.03
CA LEU A 134 -5.71 -5.12 -8.38
C LEU A 134 -4.33 -5.44 -8.98
N VAL A 135 -3.27 -5.36 -8.18
CA VAL A 135 -1.92 -5.77 -8.59
C VAL A 135 -1.90 -7.23 -9.04
N GLY A 136 -2.48 -8.14 -8.25
CA GLY A 136 -2.56 -9.56 -8.60
C GLY A 136 -3.44 -9.83 -9.82
N LEU A 137 -4.54 -9.09 -9.96
CA LEU A 137 -5.50 -9.25 -11.06
C LEU A 137 -4.91 -8.79 -12.39
N TRP A 138 -4.24 -7.63 -12.39
CA TRP A 138 -3.59 -7.05 -13.57
C TRP A 138 -2.18 -7.60 -13.80
N HIS A 139 -1.72 -8.53 -12.97
CA HIS A 139 -0.38 -9.12 -13.03
C HIS A 139 0.74 -8.06 -13.05
N VAL A 140 0.56 -6.98 -12.30
CA VAL A 140 1.52 -5.88 -12.22
C VAL A 140 2.74 -6.33 -11.42
N GLY A 141 3.91 -6.36 -12.04
CA GLY A 141 5.17 -6.71 -11.37
C GLY A 141 6.16 -5.55 -11.36
N VAL A 142 6.92 -5.43 -10.27
CA VAL A 142 8.06 -4.50 -10.13
C VAL A 142 9.30 -5.33 -9.77
N PRO A 143 10.34 -5.41 -10.62
CA PRO A 143 11.49 -6.30 -10.43
C PRO A 143 12.55 -5.66 -9.52
N ALA A 144 12.17 -5.15 -8.35
CA ALA A 144 13.11 -4.45 -7.48
C ALA A 144 12.68 -4.53 -6.02
N PRO A 145 13.58 -4.82 -5.07
CA PRO A 145 13.28 -4.77 -3.64
C PRO A 145 13.46 -3.35 -3.07
N HIS A 146 12.88 -2.34 -3.73
CA HIS A 146 12.92 -0.95 -3.27
C HIS A 146 11.53 -0.33 -3.42
N GLY A 147 11.15 0.56 -2.52
CA GLY A 147 9.80 1.10 -2.49
C GLY A 147 9.58 2.35 -3.35
N GLY A 148 8.30 2.73 -3.44
CA GLY A 148 7.86 4.05 -3.86
C GLY A 148 7.40 4.11 -5.30
N LEU A 149 6.99 5.30 -5.72
CA LEU A 149 6.65 5.55 -7.13
C LEU A 149 7.91 5.73 -7.99
N TRP A 150 9.07 5.93 -7.36
CA TRP A 150 10.37 6.05 -8.03
C TRP A 150 10.82 4.78 -8.75
N VAL A 151 10.35 3.61 -8.29
CA VAL A 151 10.64 2.32 -8.94
C VAL A 151 9.66 1.96 -10.04
N SER A 152 8.61 2.76 -10.25
CA SER A 152 7.59 2.50 -11.26
C SER A 152 8.14 2.30 -12.69
N PRO A 153 9.22 2.96 -13.16
CA PRO A 153 9.78 2.67 -14.49
C PRO A 153 10.26 1.22 -14.65
N LEU A 154 10.68 0.57 -13.56
CA LEU A 154 11.12 -0.82 -13.59
C LEU A 154 9.97 -1.80 -13.85
N ALA A 155 8.73 -1.42 -13.53
CA ALA A 155 7.55 -2.21 -13.88
C ALA A 155 7.41 -2.36 -15.40
N GLY A 156 7.84 -1.33 -16.15
CA GLY A 156 7.83 -1.31 -17.60
C GLY A 156 8.73 -2.38 -18.23
N ASN A 157 9.75 -2.86 -17.52
CA ASN A 157 10.69 -3.86 -18.02
C ASN A 157 10.11 -5.28 -18.03
N ILE A 158 9.04 -5.55 -17.28
CA ILE A 158 8.43 -6.89 -17.19
C ILE A 158 7.25 -7.04 -18.16
N GLY A 159 6.35 -6.07 -18.20
CA GLY A 159 5.09 -6.18 -18.94
C GLY A 159 4.80 -5.00 -19.86
N GLY A 160 5.79 -4.15 -20.12
CA GLY A 160 5.65 -2.97 -20.96
C GLY A 160 5.05 -1.76 -20.25
N PRO A 161 4.84 -0.63 -20.96
CA PRO A 161 4.46 0.65 -20.37
C PRO A 161 3.12 0.63 -19.61
N SER A 162 2.21 -0.30 -19.95
CA SER A 162 0.91 -0.46 -19.29
C SER A 162 1.04 -0.88 -17.82
N HIS A 163 2.09 -1.61 -17.45
CA HIS A 163 2.32 -2.04 -16.06
C HIS A 163 2.63 -0.86 -15.14
N ILE A 164 3.33 0.16 -15.66
CA ILE A 164 3.59 1.40 -14.94
C ILE A 164 2.25 2.07 -14.60
N LEU A 165 1.38 2.21 -15.60
CA LEU A 165 0.05 2.81 -15.42
C LEU A 165 -0.79 2.02 -14.42
N PHE A 166 -0.84 0.69 -14.52
CA PHE A 166 -1.61 -0.14 -13.60
C PHE A 166 -1.07 -0.13 -12.17
N TYR A 167 0.24 0.02 -11.96
CA TYR A 167 0.83 0.23 -10.64
C TYR A 167 0.36 1.54 -9.99
N PHE A 168 0.36 2.64 -10.76
CA PHE A 168 -0.20 3.91 -10.30
C PHE A 168 -1.70 3.79 -10.02
N LEU A 169 -2.46 3.18 -10.93
CA LEU A 169 -3.91 3.01 -10.76
C LEU A 169 -4.24 2.18 -9.51
N ALA A 170 -3.53 1.08 -9.27
CA ALA A 170 -3.74 0.25 -8.09
C ALA A 170 -3.45 1.03 -6.80
N THR A 171 -2.37 1.82 -6.78
CA THR A 171 -2.01 2.70 -5.65
C THR A 171 -3.07 3.77 -5.41
N ILE A 172 -3.51 4.45 -6.47
CA ILE A 172 -4.53 5.51 -6.41
C ILE A 172 -5.86 4.95 -5.92
N ILE A 173 -6.33 3.85 -6.50
CA ILE A 173 -7.61 3.23 -6.13
C ILE A 173 -7.56 2.78 -4.66
N GLY A 174 -6.51 2.06 -4.24
CA GLY A 174 -6.36 1.64 -2.85
C GLY A 174 -6.31 2.82 -1.87
N SER A 175 -5.61 3.89 -2.23
CA SER A 175 -5.49 5.10 -1.42
C SER A 175 -6.82 5.87 -1.30
N ILE A 176 -7.57 5.97 -2.40
CA ILE A 176 -8.90 6.59 -2.41
C ILE A 176 -9.87 5.76 -1.55
N VAL A 177 -9.87 4.44 -1.71
CA VAL A 177 -10.72 3.55 -0.89
C VAL A 177 -10.42 3.72 0.60
N ALA A 178 -9.15 3.65 1.00
CA ALA A 178 -8.76 3.87 2.41
C ALA A 178 -9.13 5.28 2.89
N GLY A 179 -8.82 6.31 2.11
CA GLY A 179 -9.11 7.70 2.44
C GLY A 179 -10.60 7.98 2.61
N LEU A 180 -11.45 7.43 1.73
CA LEU A 180 -12.91 7.57 1.80
C LEU A 180 -13.49 6.81 3.01
N ILE A 181 -13.11 5.56 3.23
CA ILE A 181 -13.61 4.78 4.39
C ILE A 181 -13.23 5.49 5.69
N MET A 182 -11.96 5.86 5.83
CA MET A 182 -11.44 6.55 7.01
C MET A 182 -12.18 7.88 7.24
N SER A 183 -12.36 8.66 6.18
CA SER A 183 -12.99 9.98 6.29
C SER A 183 -14.49 9.87 6.56
N PHE A 184 -15.22 8.96 5.93
CA PHE A 184 -16.66 8.84 6.17
C PHE A 184 -16.99 8.30 7.56
N TRP A 185 -16.14 7.45 8.12
CA TRP A 185 -16.36 6.94 9.47
C TRP A 185 -15.92 7.91 10.57
N LYS A 186 -14.95 8.81 10.31
CA LYS A 186 -14.58 9.88 11.24
C LYS A 186 -15.73 10.89 11.42
N LYS A 187 -15.97 11.29 12.67
CA LYS A 187 -16.94 12.36 13.00
C LYS A 187 -16.32 13.72 12.73
N ASN A 188 -17.18 14.72 12.48
CA ASN A 188 -16.71 16.10 12.38
C ASN A 188 -16.17 16.54 13.74
N ILE A 189 -15.07 17.29 13.72
CA ILE A 189 -14.52 17.90 14.92
C ILE A 189 -15.43 19.07 15.28
N LYS A 190 -15.78 19.19 16.56
CA LYS A 190 -16.46 20.41 17.05
C LYS A 190 -15.42 21.53 17.00
N GLU A 191 -15.67 22.57 16.23
CA GLU A 191 -14.83 23.77 16.25
C GLU A 191 -14.73 24.28 17.69
N ASP A 192 -13.52 24.43 18.20
CA ASP A 192 -13.31 25.19 19.42
C ASP A 192 -13.57 26.65 19.05
N PRO A 193 -14.55 27.34 19.67
CA PRO A 193 -14.85 28.74 19.36
C PRO A 193 -13.70 29.71 19.66
N ASN A 194 -12.55 29.22 20.16
CA ASN A 194 -11.35 30.01 20.44
C ASN A 194 -10.16 29.73 19.50
N GLU A 195 -10.32 28.90 18.46
CA GLU A 195 -9.38 28.76 17.32
C GLU A 195 -9.89 29.47 16.06
#